data_AF-A0A560KVU2-F1
#
_entry.id   AF-A0A560KVU2-F1
#
_cell.length_a   1.000
_cell.length_b   1.000
_cell.length_c   1.000
_cell.angle_alpha   90.00
_cell.angle_beta   90.00
_cell.angle_gamma   90.00
#
_symmetry.space_group_name_H-M   'P 1'
#
loop_
_entity.id
_entity.type
_entity.pdbx_description
1 polymer ?
#
loop_
_entity_poly.entity_id
_entity_poly.type
_entity_poly.pdbx_seq_one_letter_code
_entity_poly.pdbx_strand_id
1 'polypeptide(L)'
;MHAPLPTQHEWFAAVLRGHYGYYGRPHNYPALNGFYREVRRTWLRCLRRRSQKSRRMDWLEFETLTARFRLPTPRITRTWAQARI
;
A
#
# COMPACT_ATOMS: atom_id res chain seq x y z
N MET A 1 -3.76 6.15 14.73
CA MET A 1 -3.58 4.68 14.64
C MET A 1 -2.36 4.30 15.46
N HIS A 2 -2.53 3.80 16.69
CA HIS A 2 -1.42 3.46 17.61
C HIS A 2 -1.00 1.98 17.54
N ALA A 3 -1.60 1.20 16.63
CA ALA A 3 -1.36 -0.23 16.47
C ALA A 3 0.12 -0.56 16.19
N PRO A 4 0.60 -1.76 16.56
CA PRO A 4 1.92 -2.27 16.19
C PRO A 4 2.17 -2.26 14.68
N LEU A 5 3.44 -2.19 14.26
CA LEU A 5 3.82 -2.17 12.84
C LEU A 5 3.28 -3.36 12.02
N PRO A 6 3.33 -4.61 12.52
CA PRO A 6 2.75 -5.76 11.80
C PRO A 6 1.26 -5.58 11.52
N THR A 7 0.49 -5.14 12.51
CA THR A 7 -0.96 -4.88 12.36
C THR A 7 -1.24 -3.76 11.36
N GLN A 8 -0.43 -2.70 11.35
CA GLN A 8 -0.55 -1.66 10.33
C GLN A 8 -0.28 -2.21 8.93
N HIS A 9 0.79 -3.00 8.78
CA HIS A 9 1.15 -3.65 7.52
C HIS A 9 0.02 -4.53 6.99
N GLU A 10 -0.55 -5.39 7.85
CA GLU A 10 -1.67 -6.27 7.50
C GLU A 10 -2.87 -5.48 6.97
N TRP A 11 -3.21 -4.38 7.66
CA TRP A 11 -4.31 -3.50 7.26
C TRP A 11 -4.06 -2.85 5.89
N PHE A 12 -2.91 -2.21 5.69
CA PHE A 12 -2.57 -1.60 4.40
C PHE A 12 -2.48 -2.64 3.28
N ALA A 13 -1.95 -3.83 3.58
CA ALA A 13 -1.87 -4.92 2.61
C ALA A 13 -3.26 -5.44 2.23
N ALA A 14 -4.20 -5.53 3.18
CA ALA A 14 -5.59 -5.90 2.91
C ALA A 14 -6.30 -4.87 2.02
N VAL A 15 -6.12 -3.57 2.31
CA VAL A 15 -6.65 -2.47 1.48
C VAL A 15 -6.14 -2.58 0.05
N LEU A 16 -4.83 -2.79 -0.14
CA LEU A 16 -4.24 -2.93 -1.47
C LEU A 16 -4.77 -4.16 -2.20
N ARG A 17 -4.84 -5.32 -1.55
CA ARG A 17 -5.39 -6.55 -2.14
C ARG A 17 -6.84 -6.36 -2.59
N GLY A 18 -7.67 -5.75 -1.76
CA GLY A 18 -9.06 -5.45 -2.11
C GLY A 18 -9.17 -4.51 -3.31
N HIS A 19 -8.37 -3.44 -3.32
CA HIS A 19 -8.34 -2.50 -4.44
C HIS A 19 -7.90 -3.17 -5.74
N TYR A 20 -6.85 -4.00 -5.71
CA TYR A 20 -6.39 -4.74 -6.88
C TYR A 20 -7.41 -5.78 -7.35
N GLY A 21 -8.11 -6.47 -6.45
CA GLY A 21 -9.16 -7.41 -6.81
C GLY A 21 -10.32 -6.72 -7.56
N TYR A 22 -10.70 -5.52 -7.13
CA TYR A 22 -11.77 -4.78 -7.78
C TYR A 22 -11.32 -4.10 -9.08
N TYR A 23 -10.24 -3.32 -9.02
CA TYR A 23 -9.77 -2.45 -10.11
C TYR A 23 -8.68 -3.05 -11.00
N GLY A 24 -8.21 -4.27 -10.71
CA GLY A 24 -7.15 -4.95 -11.44
C GLY A 24 -7.54 -5.42 -12.84
N ARG A 25 -7.99 -4.51 -13.70
CA ARG A 25 -8.36 -4.75 -15.10
C ARG A 25 -7.20 -4.42 -16.04
N PRO A 26 -7.21 -4.97 -17.27
CA PRO A 26 -6.27 -4.57 -18.31
C PRO A 26 -6.28 -3.04 -18.49
N HIS A 27 -5.13 -2.46 -18.83
CA HIS A 27 -4.92 -1.01 -19.01
C HIS A 27 -5.07 -0.12 -17.76
N ASN A 28 -5.50 -0.66 -16.61
CA ASN A 28 -5.67 0.13 -15.39
C ASN A 28 -4.41 0.19 -14.48
N TYR A 29 -3.28 -0.38 -14.92
CA TYR A 29 -2.06 -0.41 -14.12
C TYR A 29 -1.58 0.97 -13.62
N PRO A 30 -1.63 2.07 -14.42
CA PRO A 30 -1.23 3.39 -13.95
C PRO A 30 -2.01 3.85 -12.71
N ALA A 31 -3.33 3.62 -12.69
CA ALA A 31 -4.18 3.98 -11.55
C ALA A 31 -3.87 3.11 -10.32
N LEU A 32 -3.67 1.80 -10.49
CA LEU A 32 -3.28 0.90 -9.40
C LEU A 32 -1.95 1.31 -8.76
N ASN A 33 -0.97 1.68 -9.59
CA ASN A 33 0.33 2.16 -9.14
C ASN A 33 0.23 3.52 -8.44
N GLY A 34 -0.64 4.42 -8.93
CA GLY A 34 -0.97 5.67 -8.24
C GLY A 34 -1.54 5.42 -6.84
N PHE A 35 -2.54 4.54 -6.74
CA PHE A 35 -3.14 4.15 -5.46
C PHE A 35 -2.11 3.54 -4.50
N TYR A 36 -1.27 2.63 -4.99
CA TYR A 36 -0.17 2.06 -4.21
C TYR A 36 0.75 3.14 -3.62
N ARG A 37 1.16 4.14 -4.41
CA ARG A 37 2.00 5.25 -3.95
C ARG A 37 1.30 6.09 -2.88
N GLU A 38 0.01 6.38 -3.03
CA GLU A 38 -0.76 7.13 -2.03
C GLU A 38 -0.94 6.37 -0.71
N VAL A 39 -1.14 5.05 -0.78
CA VAL A 39 -1.18 4.19 0.41
C VAL A 39 0.15 4.26 1.17
N ARG A 40 1.29 4.20 0.47
CA ARG A 40 2.61 4.35 1.10
C ARG A 40 2.82 5.71 1.73
N ARG A 41 2.45 6.80 1.04
CA ARG A 41 2.51 8.18 1.58
C ARG A 41 1.64 8.32 2.83
N THR A 42 0.46 7.72 2.82
CA THR A 42 -0.45 7.69 3.97
C THR A 42 0.18 6.96 5.14
N TRP A 43 0.79 5.79 4.89
CA TRP A 43 1.47 5.04 5.95
C TRP A 43 2.62 5.82 6.57
N LEU A 44 3.49 6.43 5.75
CA LEU A 44 4.55 7.31 6.26
C LEU A 44 3.99 8.46 7.12
N ARG A 45 2.91 9.10 6.67
CA ARG A 45 2.24 10.16 7.45
C ARG A 45 1.66 9.63 8.76
N CYS A 46 1.15 8.40 8.80
CA CYS A 46 0.70 7.77 10.03
C CYS A 46 1.86 7.49 10.99
N LEU A 47 3.00 7.01 10.48
CA LEU A 47 4.20 6.77 11.28
C LEU A 47 4.77 8.06 11.85
N ARG A 48 4.87 9.13 11.06
CA ARG A 48 5.33 10.45 11.53
C ARG A 48 4.46 11.03 12.65
N ARG A 49 3.16 10.75 12.64
CA ARG A 49 2.21 11.20 13.66
C ARG A 49 2.25 10.37 14.96
N ARG A 50 2.86 9.18 14.93
CA ARG A 50 2.81 8.23 16.05
C ARG A 50 3.79 8.55 17.18
N SER A 51 4.93 9.18 16.89
CA SER A 51 5.94 9.48 17.91
C SER A 51 6.75 10.73 17.56
N GLN A 52 7.29 11.41 18.57
CA GLN A 52 8.23 12.51 18.35
C GLN A 52 9.49 12.05 17.62
N LYS A 53 9.97 10.83 17.90
CA LYS A 53 11.14 10.24 17.21
C LYS A 53 10.90 10.05 15.71
N SER A 54 9.74 9.55 15.33
CA SER A 54 9.38 9.33 13.92
C SER A 54 8.90 10.58 13.20
N ARG A 55 8.73 11.71 13.88
CA ARG A 55 8.21 12.97 13.30
C ARG A 55 9.01 13.44 12.08
N ARG A 56 10.33 13.23 12.11
CA ARG A 56 11.27 13.62 11.05
C ARG A 56 11.62 12.48 10.09
N MET A 57 10.96 11.32 10.21
CA MET A 57 11.26 10.14 9.41
C MET A 57 11.22 10.47 7.92
N ASP A 58 12.32 10.33 7.21
CA ASP A 58 12.37 10.61 5.77
C ASP A 58 11.86 9.42 4.93
N TRP A 59 11.92 9.53 3.60
CA TRP A 59 11.48 8.45 2.72
C TRP A 59 12.44 7.26 2.75
N LEU A 60 13.75 7.48 2.91
CA LEU A 60 14.75 6.42 2.93
C LEU A 60 14.65 5.57 4.21
N GLU A 61 14.44 6.21 5.35
CA GLU A 61 14.15 5.54 6.62
C GLU A 61 12.85 4.73 6.53
N PHE A 62 11.83 5.27 5.86
CA PHE A 62 10.59 4.56 5.58
C PHE A 62 10.79 3.33 4.69
N GLU A 63 11.57 3.45 3.60
CA GLU A 63 11.94 2.31 2.75
C GLU A 63 12.68 1.24 3.56
N THR A 64 13.64 1.65 4.40
CA THR A 64 14.41 0.76 5.28
C THR A 64 13.50 0.01 6.26
N LEU A 65 12.56 0.72 6.90
CA LEU A 65 11.57 0.13 7.80
C LEU A 65 10.65 -0.86 7.06
N THR A 66 10.18 -0.48 5.87
CA THR A 66 9.21 -1.24 5.09
C THR A 66 9.84 -2.34 4.23
N ALA A 67 11.17 -2.43 4.17
CA ALA A 67 11.87 -3.54 3.53
C ALA A 67 11.51 -4.91 4.15
N ARG A 68 11.25 -4.93 5.47
CA ARG A 68 10.77 -6.11 6.20
C ARG A 68 9.26 -6.32 6.09
N PHE A 69 8.50 -5.25 5.85
CA PHE A 69 7.04 -5.23 5.78
C PHE A 69 6.58 -4.78 4.39
N ARG A 70 6.99 -5.53 3.36
CA ARG A 70 6.69 -5.16 1.96
C ARG A 70 5.19 -5.21 1.71
N LEU A 71 4.66 -4.13 1.13
CA LEU A 71 3.27 -4.05 0.71
C LEU A 71 3.08 -4.79 -0.62
N PRO A 72 1.87 -5.33 -0.89
CA PRO A 72 1.55 -5.93 -2.18
C PRO A 72 1.73 -4.91 -3.32
N THR A 73 2.54 -5.26 -4.31
CA THR A 73 2.71 -4.46 -5.52
C THR A 73 1.47 -4.56 -6.40
N PRO A 74 1.16 -3.49 -7.18
CA PRO A 74 0.01 -3.49 -8.08
C PRO A 74 0.12 -4.62 -9.11
N ARG A 75 -0.97 -5.35 -9.31
CA ARG A 75 -1.06 -6.44 -10.29
C ARG A 75 -2.39 -6.36 -11.03
N ILE A 76 -2.34 -6.55 -12.36
CA ILE A 76 -3.56 -6.79 -13.15
C ILE A 76 -4.05 -8.19 -12.78
N THR A 77 -5.23 -8.26 -12.19
CA THR A 77 -5.76 -9.49 -11.56
C THR A 77 -6.79 -10.18 -12.44
N ARG A 78 -7.50 -9.44 -13.31
CA ARG A 78 -8.49 -10.00 -14.23
C ARG A 78 -8.01 -9.93 -15.67
N THR A 79 -8.14 -11.05 -16.36
CA THR A 79 -8.01 -11.13 -17.82
C THR A 79 -9.36 -10.85 -18.47
N TRP A 80 -9.37 -10.45 -19.75
CA TRP A 80 -10.60 -10.19 -20.51
C TRP A 80 -11.58 -11.38 -20.51
N ALA A 81 -11.09 -12.61 -20.41
CA ALA A 81 -11.90 -13.82 -20.31
C ALA A 81 -12.83 -13.85 -19.08
N GLN A 82 -12.47 -13.17 -17.99
CA GLN A 82 -13.26 -13.10 -16.75
C GLN A 82 -14.18 -11.88 -16.67
N ALA A 83 -14.15 -11.00 -17.68
CA ALA A 83 -14.97 -9.79 -17.75
C ALA A 83 -16.24 -9.97 -18.60
N ARG A 84 -16.44 -11.17 -19.16
CA ARG A 84 -17.59 -11.54 -19.99
C ARG A 84 -18.59 -12.30 -19.09
N ILE A 85 -19.50 -11.55 -18.47
CA ILE A 85 -20.77 -12.04 -17.92
C ILE A 85 -21.85 -11.32 -18.73
#